data_AF-A0A8S3ICE4-F1
#
_entry.id   AF-A0A8S3ICE4-F1
#
_cell.length_a   1.000
_cell.length_b   1.000
_cell.length_c   1.000
_cell.angle_alpha   90.00
_cell.angle_beta   90.00
_cell.angle_gamma   90.00
#
_symmetry.space_group_name_H-M   'P 1'
#
loop_
_entity.id
_entity.type
_entity.pdbx_description
1 polymer ?
#
loop_
_entity_poly.entity_id
_entity_poly.type
_entity_poly.pdbx_seq_one_letter_code
_entity_poly.pdbx_strand_id
1 'polypeptide(L)'
;MRRILEAVKKSAYNFQYNLCLIIEFLSSYYNCVQAFISSTPDFKILTSTEQISLFQRNLLGVLCGCTVCLLNESGVFDTPENELVFSLLYDTEVTLQSKNIVQKLNYDPVVTKLMLVCLAFSSNCYMVNNHGNINQDSLLLGTFRLFGSQNAYVEVCWKYLLEKYGFNHAVKLYSNLIKQLLDTFSVSIDMYNNNILHRIFLDALIQQTETLSIVDKNSTVPLWGKLL
;
A
#
# COMPACT_ATOMS: atom_id res chain seq x y z
N MET A 1 -16.94 -2.88 24.95
CA MET A 1 -16.37 -4.24 24.82
C MET A 1 -17.40 -5.36 25.03
N ARG A 2 -18.12 -5.45 26.17
CA ARG A 2 -19.10 -6.53 26.45
C ARG A 2 -20.30 -6.59 25.48
N ARG A 3 -20.87 -5.43 25.08
CA ARG A 3 -21.96 -5.33 24.09
C ARG A 3 -21.54 -5.64 22.65
N ILE A 4 -20.30 -5.30 22.27
CA ILE A 4 -19.72 -5.65 20.96
C ILE A 4 -19.46 -7.17 20.92
N LEU A 5 -18.89 -7.73 21.98
CA LEU A 5 -18.72 -9.18 22.13
C LEU A 5 -20.05 -9.93 22.16
N GLU A 6 -21.13 -9.37 22.71
CA GLU A 6 -22.48 -9.97 22.69
C GLU A 6 -23.16 -9.87 21.33
N ALA A 7 -22.97 -8.78 20.57
CA ALA A 7 -23.45 -8.63 19.19
C ALA A 7 -22.67 -9.53 18.20
N VAL A 8 -21.35 -9.66 18.40
CA VAL A 8 -20.47 -10.58 17.66
C VAL A 8 -20.78 -12.04 18.03
N LYS A 9 -21.11 -12.34 19.30
CA LYS A 9 -21.51 -13.70 19.73
C LYS A 9 -22.86 -14.13 19.17
N LYS A 10 -23.86 -13.24 19.06
CA LYS A 10 -25.17 -13.57 18.45
C LYS A 10 -25.10 -13.78 16.94
N SER A 11 -24.06 -13.28 16.28
CA SER A 11 -23.81 -13.44 14.84
C SER A 11 -22.65 -14.38 14.52
N ALA A 12 -22.09 -15.10 15.50
CA ALA A 12 -20.76 -15.72 15.42
C ALA A 12 -20.54 -16.64 14.20
N TYR A 13 -21.55 -17.35 13.72
CA TYR A 13 -21.43 -18.16 12.49
C TYR A 13 -21.35 -17.28 11.23
N ASN A 14 -22.19 -16.25 11.12
CA ASN A 14 -22.13 -15.29 10.01
C ASN A 14 -20.88 -14.39 10.11
N PHE A 15 -20.46 -14.04 11.31
CA PHE A 15 -19.27 -13.21 11.55
C PHE A 15 -17.98 -13.98 11.21
N GLN A 16 -17.87 -15.25 11.58
CA GLN A 16 -16.72 -16.08 11.23
C GLN A 16 -16.65 -16.33 9.72
N TYR A 17 -17.78 -16.58 9.06
CA TYR A 17 -17.86 -16.68 7.59
C TYR A 17 -17.46 -15.37 6.91
N ASN A 18 -17.94 -14.23 7.42
CA ASN A 18 -17.56 -12.90 6.92
C ASN A 18 -16.07 -12.59 7.14
N LEU A 19 -15.47 -13.04 8.25
CA LEU A 19 -14.04 -12.82 8.51
C LEU A 19 -13.17 -13.60 7.53
N CYS A 20 -13.51 -14.86 7.22
CA CYS A 20 -12.79 -15.62 6.19
C CYS A 20 -12.86 -14.92 4.83
N LEU A 21 -14.04 -14.45 4.41
CA LEU A 21 -14.20 -13.71 3.17
C LEU A 21 -13.39 -12.40 3.15
N ILE A 22 -13.34 -11.67 4.27
CA ILE A 22 -12.52 -10.47 4.40
C ILE A 22 -11.03 -10.82 4.26
N ILE A 23 -10.57 -11.88 4.91
CA ILE A 23 -9.17 -12.33 4.82
C ILE A 23 -8.83 -12.77 3.40
N GLU A 24 -9.70 -13.54 2.74
CA GLU A 24 -9.53 -13.96 1.34
C GLU A 24 -9.49 -12.77 0.39
N PHE A 25 -10.40 -11.82 0.57
CA PHE A 25 -10.43 -10.57 -0.20
C PHE A 25 -9.13 -9.79 -0.03
N LEU A 26 -8.69 -9.56 1.21
CA LEU A 26 -7.47 -8.80 1.49
C LEU A 26 -6.22 -9.53 1.00
N SER A 27 -6.18 -10.86 1.09
CA SER A 27 -5.08 -11.68 0.56
C SER A 27 -5.03 -11.59 -0.97
N SER A 28 -6.19 -11.70 -1.64
CA SER A 28 -6.31 -11.51 -3.09
C SER A 28 -5.85 -10.11 -3.50
N TYR A 29 -6.30 -9.09 -2.77
CA TYR A 29 -5.93 -7.71 -3.00
C TYR A 29 -4.42 -7.48 -2.86
N TYR A 30 -3.82 -8.03 -1.80
CA TYR A 30 -2.38 -8.01 -1.59
C TYR A 30 -1.62 -8.63 -2.76
N ASN A 31 -2.02 -9.84 -3.16
CA ASN A 31 -1.41 -10.56 -4.28
C ASN A 31 -1.52 -9.76 -5.59
N CYS A 32 -2.62 -9.06 -5.83
CA CYS A 32 -2.79 -8.18 -6.98
C CYS A 32 -1.79 -7.01 -6.96
N VAL A 33 -1.61 -6.34 -5.81
CA VAL A 33 -0.65 -5.23 -5.68
C VAL A 33 0.79 -5.74 -5.85
N GLN A 34 1.12 -6.88 -5.24
CA GLN A 34 2.43 -7.51 -5.40
C GLN A 34 2.69 -7.89 -6.86
N ALA A 35 1.73 -8.55 -7.54
CA ALA A 35 1.85 -8.93 -8.94
C ALA A 35 1.99 -7.70 -9.86
N PHE A 36 1.28 -6.60 -9.56
CA PHE A 36 1.40 -5.35 -10.29
C PHE A 36 2.84 -4.80 -10.22
N ILE A 37 3.41 -4.68 -9.02
CA ILE A 37 4.79 -4.20 -8.85
C ILE A 37 5.79 -5.16 -9.52
N SER A 38 5.63 -6.48 -9.30
CA SER A 38 6.49 -7.51 -9.91
C SER A 38 6.42 -7.55 -11.44
N SER A 39 5.34 -7.04 -12.03
CA SER A 39 5.20 -6.98 -13.48
C SER A 39 6.07 -5.89 -14.13
N THR A 40 6.49 -4.88 -13.36
CA THR A 40 7.25 -3.73 -13.88
C THR A 40 8.66 -4.16 -14.35
N PRO A 41 9.16 -3.63 -15.49
CA PRO A 41 10.50 -3.95 -15.99
C PRO A 41 11.59 -3.64 -14.97
N ASP A 42 11.51 -2.48 -14.32
CA ASP A 42 12.46 -2.02 -13.31
C ASP A 42 12.52 -2.92 -12.07
N PHE A 43 11.42 -3.57 -11.69
CA PHE A 43 11.45 -4.54 -10.59
C PHE A 43 12.15 -5.84 -10.99
N LYS A 44 11.92 -6.32 -12.22
CA LYS A 44 12.48 -7.59 -12.71
C LYS A 44 14.00 -7.58 -12.86
N ILE A 45 14.61 -6.40 -12.99
CA ILE A 45 16.06 -6.25 -13.07
C ILE A 45 16.75 -6.18 -11.70
N LEU A 46 15.99 -5.99 -10.62
CA LEU A 46 16.51 -6.01 -9.25
C LEU A 46 16.95 -7.42 -8.85
N THR A 47 17.96 -7.50 -7.99
CA THR A 47 18.32 -8.76 -7.32
C THR A 47 17.20 -9.20 -6.38
N SER A 48 17.11 -10.49 -6.08
CA SER A 48 16.08 -11.03 -5.17
C SER A 48 16.14 -10.37 -3.79
N THR A 49 17.33 -9.99 -3.30
CA THR A 49 17.47 -9.25 -2.04
C THR A 49 16.93 -7.82 -2.14
N GLU A 50 17.19 -7.12 -3.24
CA GLU A 50 16.62 -5.78 -3.48
C GLU A 50 15.10 -5.83 -3.64
N GLN A 51 14.56 -6.82 -4.35
CA GLN A 51 13.11 -7.04 -4.50
C GLN A 51 12.43 -7.23 -3.14
N ILE A 52 13.02 -8.04 -2.26
CA ILE A 52 12.52 -8.26 -0.90
C ILE A 52 12.55 -6.97 -0.09
N SER A 53 13.69 -6.27 -0.09
CA SER A 53 13.83 -5.02 0.66
C SER A 53 12.83 -3.96 0.17
N LEU A 54 12.61 -3.87 -1.15
CA LEU A 54 11.61 -2.96 -1.75
C LEU A 54 10.21 -3.29 -1.25
N PHE A 55 9.81 -4.57 -1.27
CA PHE A 55 8.50 -4.98 -0.76
C PHE A 55 8.35 -4.74 0.75
N GLN A 56 9.34 -5.11 1.55
CA GLN A 56 9.31 -4.88 3.00
C GLN A 56 9.15 -3.39 3.34
N ARG A 57 9.74 -2.49 2.53
CA ARG A 57 9.68 -1.04 2.77
C ARG A 57 8.41 -0.39 2.27
N ASN A 58 7.97 -0.74 1.06
CA ASN A 58 7.02 0.09 0.33
C ASN A 58 5.66 -0.57 0.06
N LEU A 59 5.56 -1.89 0.14
CA LEU A 59 4.34 -2.59 -0.27
C LEU A 59 3.12 -2.16 0.54
N LEU A 60 3.29 -1.93 1.85
CA LEU A 60 2.20 -1.43 2.69
C LEU A 60 1.76 -0.03 2.28
N GLY A 61 2.70 0.89 2.02
CA GLY A 61 2.37 2.22 1.53
C GLY A 61 1.63 2.19 0.18
N VAL A 62 2.06 1.33 -0.74
CA VAL A 62 1.36 1.13 -2.02
C VAL A 62 -0.05 0.57 -1.79
N LEU A 63 -0.19 -0.41 -0.89
CA LEU A 63 -1.48 -1.01 -0.55
C LEU A 63 -2.45 0.02 0.06
N CYS A 64 -1.97 0.89 0.95
CA CYS A 64 -2.76 1.99 1.50
C CYS A 64 -3.22 2.96 0.40
N GLY A 65 -2.31 3.36 -0.50
CA GLY A 65 -2.65 4.22 -1.64
C GLY A 65 -3.68 3.58 -2.58
N CYS A 66 -3.51 2.29 -2.91
CA CYS A 66 -4.48 1.54 -3.70
C CYS A 66 -5.84 1.47 -2.97
N THR A 67 -5.84 1.30 -1.65
CA THR A 67 -7.07 1.15 -0.85
C THR A 67 -7.92 2.39 -0.95
N VAL A 68 -7.33 3.58 -0.86
CA VAL A 68 -8.06 4.85 -1.03
C VAL A 68 -8.71 4.95 -2.41
N CYS A 69 -8.02 4.49 -3.46
CA CYS A 69 -8.58 4.48 -4.81
C CYS A 69 -9.75 3.48 -4.93
N LEU A 70 -9.62 2.29 -4.34
CA LEU A 70 -10.68 1.29 -4.30
C LEU A 70 -11.92 1.80 -3.55
N LEU A 71 -11.73 2.42 -2.39
CA LEU A 71 -12.83 2.97 -1.59
C LEU A 71 -13.54 4.11 -2.34
N ASN A 72 -12.80 4.93 -3.10
CA ASN A 72 -13.37 5.97 -3.96
C ASN A 72 -14.21 5.37 -5.09
N GLU A 73 -13.63 4.45 -5.87
CA GLU A 73 -14.31 3.85 -7.04
C GLU A 73 -15.51 2.97 -6.66
N SER A 74 -15.46 2.33 -5.49
CA SER A 74 -16.57 1.50 -5.00
C SER A 74 -17.77 2.29 -4.46
N GLY A 75 -17.61 3.60 -4.23
CA GLY A 75 -18.64 4.42 -3.58
C GLY A 75 -18.97 3.93 -2.17
N VAL A 76 -18.04 3.27 -1.48
CA VAL A 76 -18.33 2.60 -0.20
C VAL A 76 -18.83 3.57 0.87
N PHE A 77 -18.37 4.83 0.83
CA PHE A 77 -18.79 5.88 1.76
C PHE A 77 -20.04 6.65 1.32
N ASP A 78 -20.64 6.28 0.19
CA ASP A 78 -21.89 6.88 -0.28
C ASP A 78 -23.11 6.28 0.43
N THR A 79 -22.94 5.12 1.09
CA THR A 79 -23.99 4.48 1.89
C THR A 79 -23.71 4.64 3.40
N PRO A 80 -24.65 5.20 4.17
CA PRO A 80 -24.50 5.37 5.62
C PRO A 80 -24.26 4.05 6.38
N GLU A 81 -24.82 2.94 5.88
CA GLU A 81 -24.67 1.62 6.48
C GLU A 81 -23.21 1.14 6.45
N ASN A 82 -22.53 1.36 5.33
CA ASN A 82 -21.11 1.00 5.21
C ASN A 82 -20.25 1.87 6.12
N GLU A 83 -20.51 3.19 6.16
CA GLU A 83 -19.81 4.10 7.07
C GLU A 83 -19.96 3.67 8.55
N LEU A 84 -21.14 3.21 8.94
CA LEU A 84 -21.37 2.66 10.28
C LEU A 84 -20.56 1.38 10.52
N VAL A 85 -20.47 0.47 9.54
CA VAL A 85 -19.64 -0.73 9.65
C VAL A 85 -18.16 -0.37 9.82
N PHE A 86 -17.64 0.55 9.02
CA PHE A 86 -16.25 1.02 9.16
C PHE A 86 -16.00 1.67 10.52
N SER A 87 -16.94 2.49 11.01
CA SER A 87 -16.84 3.14 12.31
C SER A 87 -16.81 2.15 13.47
N LEU A 88 -17.53 1.02 13.35
CA LEU A 88 -17.48 -0.07 14.34
C LEU A 88 -16.15 -0.83 14.31
N LEU A 89 -15.51 -0.95 13.13
CA LEU A 89 -14.26 -1.68 12.96
C LEU A 89 -13.02 -0.86 13.33
N TYR A 90 -12.99 0.42 12.95
CA TYR A 90 -11.79 1.27 12.99
C TYR A 90 -11.92 2.53 13.84
N ASP A 91 -13.05 2.71 14.53
CA ASP A 91 -13.46 3.95 15.19
C ASP A 91 -13.96 5.04 14.24
N THR A 92 -14.80 5.92 14.77
CA THR A 92 -15.51 6.98 14.04
C THR A 92 -14.54 8.02 13.50
N GLU A 93 -13.49 8.36 14.26
CA GLU A 93 -12.51 9.36 13.85
C GLU A 93 -11.72 8.91 12.61
N VAL A 94 -11.15 7.70 12.65
CA VAL A 94 -10.42 7.10 11.52
C VAL A 94 -11.32 6.97 10.30
N THR A 95 -12.58 6.57 10.51
CA THR A 95 -13.56 6.41 9.43
C THR A 95 -13.86 7.76 8.77
N LEU A 96 -14.08 8.80 9.57
CA LEU A 96 -14.32 10.16 9.07
C LEU A 96 -13.10 10.70 8.31
N GLN A 97 -11.89 10.50 8.83
CA GLN A 97 -10.65 10.88 8.16
C GLN A 97 -10.49 10.15 6.82
N SER A 98 -10.71 8.84 6.81
CA SER A 98 -10.65 8.00 5.60
C SER A 98 -11.66 8.47 4.55
N LYS A 99 -12.91 8.72 4.96
CA LYS A 99 -13.96 9.27 4.10
C LYS A 99 -13.57 10.62 3.51
N ASN A 100 -13.04 11.53 4.34
CA ASN A 100 -12.59 12.85 3.88
C ASN A 100 -11.44 12.76 2.85
N ILE A 101 -10.52 11.81 3.02
CA ILE A 101 -9.45 11.56 2.05
C ILE A 101 -10.05 11.05 0.74
N VAL A 102 -10.89 10.02 0.83
CA VAL A 102 -11.54 9.37 -0.32
C VAL A 102 -12.40 10.34 -1.12
N GLN A 103 -13.18 11.20 -0.48
CA GLN A 103 -14.04 12.19 -1.16
C GLN A 103 -13.26 13.32 -1.85
N LYS A 104 -12.02 13.59 -1.41
CA LYS A 104 -11.16 14.61 -2.03
C LYS A 104 -10.33 14.05 -3.17
N LEU A 105 -10.24 12.72 -3.32
CA LEU A 105 -9.46 12.08 -4.36
C LEU A 105 -10.00 12.47 -5.73
N ASN A 106 -9.19 13.16 -6.53
CA ASN A 106 -9.51 13.42 -7.92
C ASN A 106 -8.92 12.28 -8.76
N TYR A 107 -9.72 11.23 -8.94
CA TYR A 107 -9.26 10.00 -9.56
C TYR A 107 -8.99 10.18 -11.06
N ASP A 108 -7.72 10.04 -11.45
CA ASP A 108 -7.31 9.74 -12.81
C ASP A 108 -6.56 8.40 -12.79
N PRO A 109 -7.05 7.36 -13.48
CA PRO A 109 -6.47 6.02 -13.41
C PRO A 109 -5.02 5.95 -13.92
N VAL A 110 -4.62 6.82 -14.86
CA VAL A 110 -3.25 6.87 -15.37
C VAL A 110 -2.33 7.49 -14.33
N VAL A 111 -2.73 8.62 -13.74
CA VAL A 111 -1.96 9.29 -12.69
C VAL A 111 -1.83 8.39 -11.47
N THR A 112 -2.93 7.76 -11.05
CA THR A 112 -2.93 6.81 -9.93
C THR A 112 -1.95 5.67 -10.16
N LYS A 113 -1.98 5.01 -11.33
CA LYS A 113 -1.03 3.93 -11.64
C LYS A 113 0.42 4.39 -11.59
N LEU A 114 0.73 5.54 -12.19
CA LEU A 114 2.08 6.10 -12.15
C LEU A 114 2.51 6.44 -10.72
N MET A 115 1.63 7.03 -9.92
CA MET A 115 1.89 7.33 -8.51
C MET A 115 2.15 6.07 -7.68
N LEU A 116 1.39 5.00 -7.89
CA LEU A 116 1.61 3.73 -7.19
C LEU A 116 2.98 3.12 -7.51
N VAL A 117 3.44 3.25 -8.77
CA VAL A 117 4.80 2.85 -9.14
C VAL A 117 5.85 3.76 -8.48
N CYS A 118 5.65 5.08 -8.48
CA CYS A 118 6.53 6.02 -7.77
C CYS A 118 6.67 5.70 -6.27
N LEU A 119 5.58 5.24 -5.64
CA LEU A 119 5.58 4.78 -4.26
C LEU A 119 6.30 3.44 -4.08
N ALA A 120 6.06 2.48 -4.99
CA ALA A 120 6.72 1.18 -4.96
C ALA A 120 8.25 1.30 -5.00
N PHE A 121 8.78 2.22 -5.81
CA PHE A 121 10.22 2.49 -5.92
C PHE A 121 10.71 3.62 -4.99
N SER A 122 9.91 4.05 -4.02
CA SER A 122 10.33 5.07 -3.07
C SER A 122 11.45 4.59 -2.16
N SER A 123 12.32 5.49 -1.70
CA SER A 123 13.37 5.13 -0.75
C SER A 123 12.80 4.70 0.61
N ASN A 124 11.65 5.24 1.00
CA ASN A 124 11.09 4.97 2.30
C ASN A 124 9.58 5.28 2.41
N CYS A 125 8.74 4.26 2.27
CA CYS A 125 7.34 4.29 2.70
C CYS A 125 7.12 3.45 3.98
N TYR A 126 8.10 3.38 4.88
CA TYR A 126 7.95 2.65 6.14
C TYR A 126 6.75 3.16 6.91
N MET A 127 5.77 2.28 7.03
CA MET A 127 4.56 2.50 7.80
C MET A 127 4.59 1.73 9.12
N VAL A 128 5.37 0.64 9.17
CA VAL A 128 5.55 -0.22 10.34
C VAL A 128 7.03 -0.28 10.65
N ASN A 129 7.43 0.19 11.83
CA ASN A 129 8.83 0.22 12.24
C ASN A 129 9.30 -1.20 12.64
N ASN A 130 9.67 -2.06 11.68
CA ASN A 130 10.39 -3.27 12.04
C ASN A 130 11.80 -2.85 12.47
N HIS A 131 12.18 -3.18 13.71
CA HIS A 131 13.52 -2.99 14.26
C HIS A 131 14.61 -3.86 13.57
N GLY A 132 14.39 -4.23 12.30
CA GLY A 132 15.33 -4.96 11.47
C GLY A 132 16.61 -4.16 11.27
N ASN A 133 17.73 -4.87 11.26
CA ASN A 133 19.08 -4.32 11.21
C ASN A 133 19.31 -3.52 9.92
N ILE A 134 19.02 -2.21 9.93
CA ILE A 134 19.20 -1.27 8.80
C ILE A 134 20.65 -1.31 8.25
N ASN A 135 21.59 -1.70 9.10
CA ASN A 135 23.03 -1.74 8.81
C ASN A 135 23.46 -2.75 7.73
N GLN A 136 22.57 -3.61 7.23
CA GLN A 136 22.85 -4.56 6.14
C GLN A 136 21.89 -4.42 4.94
N ASP A 137 21.20 -3.29 4.81
CA ASP A 137 20.23 -3.14 3.73
C ASP A 137 20.91 -2.96 2.37
N SER A 138 20.97 -4.03 1.59
CA SER A 138 21.48 -4.04 0.22
C SER A 138 20.83 -2.98 -0.69
N LEU A 139 19.60 -2.56 -0.38
CA LEU A 139 18.89 -1.54 -1.15
C LEU A 139 19.48 -0.13 -0.93
N LEU A 140 20.09 0.12 0.24
CA LEU A 140 20.83 1.36 0.50
C LEU A 140 22.14 1.41 -0.31
N LEU A 141 22.74 0.26 -0.63
CA LEU A 141 23.93 0.15 -1.48
C LEU A 141 23.59 0.25 -2.98
N GLY A 142 22.39 -0.18 -3.40
CA GLY A 142 21.87 -0.09 -4.77
C GLY A 142 21.04 1.18 -5.08
N THR A 143 21.02 2.15 -4.17
CA THR A 143 20.12 3.34 -4.17
C THR A 143 20.06 4.09 -5.50
N PHE A 144 21.15 4.16 -6.25
CA PHE A 144 21.17 4.87 -7.54
C PHE A 144 20.15 4.32 -8.55
N ARG A 145 19.97 2.99 -8.60
CA ARG A 145 19.02 2.37 -9.54
C ARG A 145 17.59 2.59 -9.10
N LEU A 146 17.31 2.42 -7.81
CA LEU A 146 15.98 2.64 -7.25
C LEU A 146 15.50 4.08 -7.48
N PHE A 147 16.35 5.07 -7.17
CA PHE A 147 16.06 6.47 -7.44
C PHE A 147 15.98 6.77 -8.94
N GLY A 148 16.79 6.10 -9.76
CA GLY A 148 16.70 6.21 -11.22
C GLY A 148 15.32 5.82 -11.74
N SER A 149 14.84 4.64 -11.36
CA SER A 149 13.50 4.15 -11.72
C SER A 149 12.42 5.07 -11.17
N GLN A 150 12.47 5.43 -9.88
CA GLN A 150 11.50 6.34 -9.28
C GLN A 150 11.43 7.68 -10.01
N ASN A 151 12.58 8.33 -10.27
CA ASN A 151 12.64 9.62 -10.93
C ASN A 151 12.09 9.55 -12.36
N ALA A 152 12.36 8.47 -13.10
CA ALA A 152 11.80 8.26 -14.43
C ALA A 152 10.25 8.22 -14.38
N TYR A 153 9.67 7.49 -13.43
CA TYR A 153 8.21 7.44 -13.27
C TYR A 153 7.61 8.76 -12.79
N VAL A 154 8.29 9.49 -11.89
CA VAL A 154 7.88 10.84 -11.47
C VAL A 154 7.89 11.80 -12.65
N GLU A 155 8.93 11.74 -13.50
CA GLU A 155 9.02 12.58 -14.70
C GLU A 155 7.91 12.27 -15.71
N VAL A 156 7.60 10.99 -15.93
CA VAL A 156 6.49 10.57 -16.80
C VAL A 156 5.15 11.05 -16.23
N CYS A 157 4.92 10.90 -14.93
CA CYS A 157 3.74 11.40 -14.23
C CYS A 157 3.59 12.92 -14.40
N TRP A 158 4.69 13.65 -14.18
CA TRP A 158 4.72 15.10 -14.31
C TRP A 158 4.43 15.58 -15.73
N LYS A 159 5.08 14.98 -16.73
CA LYS A 159 4.83 15.29 -18.16
C LYS A 159 3.38 15.01 -18.55
N TYR A 160 2.82 13.87 -18.14
CA TYR A 160 1.42 13.56 -18.38
C TYR A 160 0.48 14.62 -17.80
N LEU A 161 0.72 15.06 -16.55
CA LEU A 161 -0.08 16.10 -15.91
C LEU A 161 0.02 17.43 -16.65
N LEU A 162 1.23 17.83 -17.07
CA LEU A 162 1.46 19.05 -17.83
C LEU A 162 0.72 19.04 -19.17
N GLU A 163 0.84 17.97 -19.94
CA GLU A 163 0.20 17.83 -21.25
C GLU A 163 -1.33 17.80 -21.15
N LYS A 164 -1.88 17.07 -20.16
CA LYS A 164 -3.33 16.87 -20.04
C LYS A 164 -4.06 18.05 -19.38
N TYR A 165 -3.46 18.68 -18.38
CA TYR A 165 -4.14 19.67 -17.53
C TYR A 165 -3.55 21.08 -17.63
N GLY A 166 -2.37 21.24 -18.24
CA GLY A 166 -1.61 22.48 -18.26
C GLY A 166 -0.95 22.80 -16.92
N PHE A 167 0.04 23.69 -16.95
CA PHE A 167 0.94 23.96 -15.83
C PHE A 167 0.24 24.24 -14.49
N ASN A 168 -0.68 25.21 -14.45
CA ASN A 168 -1.30 25.65 -13.20
C ASN A 168 -2.17 24.56 -12.55
N HIS A 169 -2.91 23.78 -13.34
CA HIS A 169 -3.71 22.68 -12.81
C HIS A 169 -2.85 21.47 -12.46
N ALA A 170 -1.83 21.17 -13.26
CA ALA A 170 -0.87 20.10 -12.98
C ALA A 170 -0.19 20.28 -11.61
N VAL A 171 0.29 21.49 -11.29
CA VAL A 171 0.86 21.80 -9.97
C VAL A 171 -0.14 21.50 -8.86
N LYS A 172 -1.37 22.02 -8.96
CA LYS A 172 -2.42 21.81 -7.94
C LYS A 172 -2.76 20.33 -7.75
N LEU A 173 -2.95 19.61 -8.86
CA LEU A 173 -3.27 18.19 -8.84
C LEU A 173 -2.13 17.39 -8.20
N TYR A 174 -0.89 17.62 -8.62
CA TYR A 174 0.27 16.94 -8.07
C TYR A 174 0.42 17.21 -6.57
N SER A 175 0.34 18.46 -6.13
CA SER A 175 0.42 18.81 -4.70
C SER A 175 -0.71 18.17 -3.89
N ASN A 176 -1.94 18.15 -4.42
CA ASN A 176 -3.08 17.52 -3.75
C ASN A 176 -2.90 16.00 -3.63
N LEU A 177 -2.40 15.34 -4.68
CA LEU A 177 -2.12 13.90 -4.66
C LEU A 177 -1.06 13.56 -3.62
N ILE A 178 0.05 14.31 -3.57
CA ILE A 178 1.09 14.11 -2.55
C ILE A 178 0.51 14.31 -1.14
N LYS A 179 -0.28 15.37 -0.94
CA LYS A 179 -0.95 15.60 0.35
C LYS A 179 -1.87 14.43 0.73
N GLN A 180 -2.68 13.94 -0.21
CA GLN A 180 -3.59 12.82 0.02
C GLN A 180 -2.84 11.54 0.38
N LEU A 181 -1.70 11.27 -0.26
CA LEU A 181 -0.85 10.13 0.09
C LEU A 181 -0.30 10.26 1.51
N LEU A 182 0.19 11.44 1.89
CA LEU A 182 0.69 11.69 3.25
C LEU A 182 -0.42 11.57 4.30
N ASP A 183 -1.60 12.15 4.04
CA ASP A 183 -2.77 12.03 4.91
C ASP A 183 -3.18 10.54 5.04
N THR A 184 -3.14 9.78 3.94
CA THR A 184 -3.41 8.32 3.93
C THR A 184 -2.42 7.54 4.79
N PHE A 185 -1.12 7.87 4.69
CA PHE A 185 -0.09 7.23 5.52
C PHE A 185 -0.29 7.57 7.00
N SER A 186 -0.63 8.81 7.33
CA SER A 186 -0.92 9.17 8.73
C SER A 186 -2.06 8.32 9.29
N VAL A 187 -3.20 8.26 8.60
CA VAL A 187 -4.37 7.48 9.03
C VAL A 187 -4.02 6.00 9.15
N SER A 188 -3.27 5.45 8.19
CA SER A 188 -2.93 4.04 8.20
C SER A 188 -1.91 3.69 9.32
N ILE A 189 -1.00 4.60 9.68
CA ILE A 189 -0.14 4.46 10.88
C ILE A 189 -1.01 4.46 12.15
N ASP A 190 -1.97 5.38 12.24
CA ASP A 190 -2.87 5.47 13.39
C ASP A 190 -3.74 4.21 13.52
N MET A 191 -4.23 3.67 12.39
CA MET A 191 -4.93 2.39 12.34
C MET A 191 -4.06 1.24 12.86
N TYR A 192 -2.81 1.14 12.40
CA TYR A 192 -1.88 0.10 12.84
C TYR A 192 -1.59 0.18 14.35
N ASN A 193 -1.36 1.38 14.87
CA ASN A 193 -1.02 1.59 16.28
C ASN A 193 -2.20 1.34 17.22
N ASN A 194 -3.41 1.76 16.81
CA ASN A 194 -4.59 1.79 17.69
C ASN A 194 -5.54 0.60 17.48
N ASN A 195 -5.44 -0.14 16.38
CA ASN A 195 -6.32 -1.27 16.08
C ASN A 195 -5.57 -2.60 16.09
N ILE A 196 -5.78 -3.40 17.14
CA ILE A 196 -5.10 -4.69 17.31
C ILE A 196 -5.43 -5.71 16.21
N LEU A 197 -6.67 -5.72 15.69
CA LEU A 197 -7.05 -6.64 14.62
C LEU A 197 -6.35 -6.27 13.31
N HIS A 198 -6.31 -4.97 13.00
CA HIS A 198 -5.60 -4.47 11.84
C HIS A 198 -4.10 -4.78 11.91
N ARG A 199 -3.48 -4.59 13.07
CA ARG A 199 -2.08 -4.94 13.30
C ARG A 199 -1.81 -6.42 13.09
N ILE A 200 -2.57 -7.31 13.75
CA ILE A 200 -2.40 -8.77 13.60
C ILE A 200 -2.51 -9.17 12.12
N PHE A 201 -3.47 -8.57 11.40
CA PHE A 201 -3.67 -8.83 10.00
C PHE A 201 -2.47 -8.39 9.15
N LEU A 202 -1.98 -7.16 9.34
CA LEU A 202 -0.83 -6.63 8.61
C LEU A 202 0.45 -7.42 8.92
N ASP A 203 0.68 -7.78 10.18
CA ASP A 203 1.83 -8.59 10.59
C ASP A 203 1.80 -9.97 9.92
N ALA A 204 0.64 -10.62 9.85
CA ALA A 204 0.47 -11.91 9.16
C ALA A 204 0.74 -11.81 7.66
N LEU A 205 0.28 -10.74 7.01
CA LEU A 205 0.58 -10.48 5.59
C LEU A 205 2.08 -10.26 5.37
N ILE A 206 2.74 -9.44 6.21
CA ILE A 206 4.19 -9.19 6.12
C ILE A 206 4.96 -10.51 6.24
N GLN A 207 4.61 -11.33 7.24
CA GLN A 207 5.25 -12.63 7.46
C GLN A 207 5.07 -13.60 6.29
N GLN A 208 3.88 -13.63 5.68
CA GLN A 208 3.61 -14.46 4.51
C GLN A 208 4.53 -14.08 3.33
N THR A 209 4.75 -12.80 3.12
CA THR A 209 5.59 -12.28 2.03
C THR A 209 7.06 -12.57 2.22
N GLU A 210 7.55 -12.46 3.46
CA GLU A 210 8.91 -12.88 3.79
C GLU A 210 9.10 -14.37 3.49
N THR A 211 8.12 -15.20 3.82
CA THR A 211 8.17 -16.65 3.61
C THR A 211 8.19 -17.02 2.12
N LEU A 212 7.30 -16.41 1.32
CA LEU A 212 7.25 -16.63 -0.14
C LEU A 212 8.54 -16.19 -0.83
N SER A 213 9.16 -15.11 -0.36
CA SER A 213 10.38 -14.58 -0.97
C SER A 213 11.65 -15.38 -0.62
N ILE A 214 11.67 -16.12 0.49
CA ILE A 214 12.77 -17.02 0.86
C ILE A 214 12.82 -18.24 -0.07
N VAL A 215 11.67 -18.74 -0.51
CA VAL A 215 11.59 -19.91 -1.42
C VAL A 215 12.23 -19.61 -2.77
N ASP A 216 12.14 -18.37 -3.26
CA ASP A 216 12.65 -17.97 -4.58
C ASP A 216 14.15 -17.57 -4.59
N LYS A 217 14.79 -17.42 -3.43
CA LYS A 217 16.25 -17.19 -3.33
C LYS A 217 17.09 -18.37 -3.85
N ASN A 218 16.51 -19.57 -3.92
CA ASN A 218 17.21 -20.78 -4.37
C ASN A 218 17.19 -20.97 -5.89
N SER A 219 16.52 -20.09 -6.65
CA SER A 219 16.25 -20.29 -8.09
C SER A 219 16.95 -19.29 -9.02
N THR A 220 17.53 -18.20 -8.52
CA THR A 220 17.95 -17.06 -9.35
C THR A 220 19.43 -16.70 -9.25
N VAL A 221 20.15 -16.83 -10.36
CA VAL A 221 21.50 -16.29 -10.56
C VAL A 221 21.34 -14.89 -11.16
N PRO A 222 21.97 -13.83 -10.61
CA PRO A 222 21.90 -12.50 -11.19
C PRO A 222 22.47 -12.50 -12.62
N LEU A 223 21.74 -11.87 -13.55
CA LEU A 223 22.10 -11.75 -14.98
C LEU A 223 23.48 -11.11 -15.24
N TRP A 224 24.06 -10.44 -14.25
CA TRP A 224 25.29 -9.66 -14.39
C TRP A 224 26.55 -10.35 -13.83
N GLY A 225 26.46 -11.65 -13.52
CA GLY A 225 27.57 -12.43 -12.97
C GLY A 225 27.76 -12.22 -11.48
N LYS A 226 28.48 -13.14 -10.84
CA LYS A 226 28.82 -13.05 -9.41
C LYS A 226 29.59 -11.74 -9.17
N LEU A 227 29.10 -10.92 -8.25
CA LEU A 227 29.92 -9.87 -7.64
C LEU A 227 31.18 -10.56 -7.07
N LEU A 228 32.33 -10.22 -7.62
CA LEU A 228 33.65 -10.64 -7.14
C LEU A 228 33.96 -9.95 -5.81
#